data_AF-D8SE13-F1
#
_entry.id   AF-D8SE13-F1
#
_cell.length_a   1.000
_cell.length_b   1.000
_cell.length_c   1.000
_cell.angle_alpha   90.00
_cell.angle_beta   90.00
_cell.angle_gamma   90.00
#
_symmetry.space_group_name_H-M   'P 1'
#
loop_
_entity.id
_entity.type
_entity.pdbx_description
1 polymer ?
#
loop_
_entity_poly.entity_id
_entity_poly.type
_entity_poly.pdbx_seq_one_letter_code
_entity_poly.pdbx_strand_id
1 'polypeptide(L)' 'TSQQYRRNIIQAFGSLANTTDYKTVIINSNKNGSTVDTVFGLLQCRGDISSSDCNACASTAINSLNGSCVRNS' A
#
# COMPACT_ATOMS: atom_id res chain seq x y z
N THR A 1 11.13 11.09 -9.10
CA THR A 1 10.03 10.10 -9.10
C THR A 1 8.92 10.49 -10.04
N SER A 2 8.43 9.55 -10.86
CA SER A 2 7.32 9.76 -11.78
C SER A 2 6.02 10.06 -11.03
N GLN A 3 5.22 11.00 -11.56
CA GLN A 3 3.88 11.28 -11.03
C GLN A 3 2.97 10.05 -11.08
N GLN A 4 3.22 9.11 -12.00
CA GLN A 4 2.48 7.86 -12.07
C GLN A 4 2.88 6.89 -10.96
N TYR A 5 4.18 6.72 -10.69
CA TYR A 5 4.63 5.95 -9.52
C TYR A 5 4.03 6.48 -8.22
N ARG A 6 3.99 7.81 -8.03
CA ARG A 6 3.35 8.44 -6.87
C ARG A 6 1.87 8.08 -6.74
N ARG A 7 1.12 8.08 -7.85
CA ARG A 7 -0.29 7.66 -7.87
C ARG A 7 -0.43 6.18 -7.54
N ASN A 8 0.46 5.34 -8.06
CA ASN A 8 0.42 3.90 -7.83
C ASN A 8 0.69 3.56 -6.35
N ILE A 9 1.58 4.30 -5.67
CA ILE A 9 1.78 4.18 -4.22
C ILE A 9 0.49 4.51 -3.46
N ILE A 10 -0.19 5.62 -3.80
CA ILE A 10 -1.44 6.02 -3.13
C ILE A 10 -2.51 4.94 -3.29
N GLN A 11 -2.65 4.38 -4.49
CA GLN A 11 -3.60 3.31 -4.76
C GLN A 11 -3.25 2.02 -4.00
N ALA A 12 -1.97 1.66 -3.95
CA ALA A 12 -1.49 0.51 -3.19
C ALA A 12 -1.82 0.67 -1.69
N PHE A 13 -1.55 1.84 -1.12
CA PHE A 13 -1.83 2.14 0.28
C PHE A 13 -3.33 2.07 0.61
N GLY A 14 -4.20 2.68 -0.21
CA GLY A 14 -5.65 2.57 -0.02
C GLY A 14 -6.16 1.14 -0.14
N SER A 15 -5.55 0.34 -1.02
CA SER A 15 -5.88 -1.07 -1.17
C SER A 15 -5.47 -1.91 0.05
N LEU A 16 -4.30 -1.63 0.63
CA LEU A 16 -3.74 -2.38 1.75
C LEU A 16 -4.36 -2.00 3.10
N ALA A 17 -4.83 -0.77 3.28
CA ALA A 17 -5.39 -0.26 4.54
C ALA A 17 -6.58 -1.07 5.07
N ASN A 18 -7.28 -1.79 4.19
CA ASN A 18 -8.50 -2.52 4.52
C ASN A 18 -8.30 -4.04 4.68
N THR A 19 -7.08 -4.51 4.94
CA THR A 19 -6.85 -5.95 5.15
C THR A 19 -7.42 -6.42 6.49
N THR A 20 -7.83 -7.69 6.54
CA THR A 20 -8.28 -8.39 7.77
C THR A 20 -7.40 -9.59 8.13
N ASP A 21 -6.40 -9.87 7.31
CA ASP A 21 -5.36 -10.88 7.50
C ASP A 21 -4.10 -10.43 6.73
N TYR A 22 -3.75 -11.08 5.61
CA TYR A 22 -2.72 -10.62 4.69
C TYR A 22 -3.33 -10.17 3.36
N LYS A 23 -2.69 -9.18 2.72
CA LYS A 23 -3.07 -8.72 1.39
C LYS A 23 -1.85 -8.29 0.61
N THR A 24 -1.74 -8.79 -0.61
CA THR A 24 -0.76 -8.36 -1.61
C THR A 24 -1.42 -7.45 -2.63
N VAL A 25 -0.68 -6.49 -3.15
CA VAL A 25 -1.14 -5.62 -4.23
C VAL A 25 -0.03 -5.43 -5.26
N ILE A 26 -0.43 -5.41 -6.54
CA ILE A 26 0.42 -5.04 -7.66
C ILE A 26 -0.35 -3.96 -8.43
N ILE A 27 0.15 -2.73 -8.40
CA ILE A 27 -0.45 -1.61 -9.15
C ILE A 27 0.46 -1.31 -10.34
N ASN A 28 -0.06 -1.60 -11.53
CA ASN A 28 0.57 -1.23 -12.78
C ASN A 28 -0.37 -0.30 -13.56
N SER A 29 0.04 0.95 -13.72
CA SER A 29 -0.68 1.94 -14.52
C SER A 29 0.16 2.31 -15.74
N ASN A 30 0.34 1.35 -16.64
CA ASN A 30 0.99 1.57 -17.93
C ASN A 30 0.13 2.50 -18.79
N LYS A 31 0.54 3.76 -18.99
CA LYS A 31 0.01 4.56 -20.12
C LYS A 31 0.72 4.26 -21.44
N ASN A 32 1.99 3.86 -21.40
CA ASN A 32 2.85 3.66 -22.60
C ASN A 32 3.69 2.36 -22.57
N GLY A 33 3.29 1.32 -21.82
CA GLY A 33 4.00 0.03 -21.77
C GLY A 33 5.31 -0.02 -20.97
N SER A 34 5.66 1.04 -20.24
CA SER A 34 6.87 1.11 -19.43
C SER A 34 6.60 0.66 -17.98
N THR A 35 7.19 -0.45 -17.56
CA THR A 35 6.98 -1.10 -16.25
C THR A 35 7.57 -0.35 -15.05
N VAL A 36 8.28 0.75 -15.29
CA VAL A 36 9.04 1.54 -14.30
C VAL A 36 8.17 2.15 -13.20
N ASP A 37 6.85 2.25 -13.41
CA ASP A 37 5.92 2.79 -12.41
C ASP A 37 5.22 1.70 -11.57
N THR A 38 5.57 0.42 -11.74
CA THR A 38 4.90 -0.66 -11.04
C THR A 38 5.18 -0.59 -9.54
N VAL A 39 4.12 -0.69 -8.73
CA VAL A 39 4.22 -0.75 -7.26
C VAL A 39 3.79 -2.13 -6.80
N PHE A 40 4.65 -2.77 -6.01
CA PHE A 40 4.38 -4.01 -5.31
C PHE A 40 4.23 -3.71 -3.83
N GLY A 41 3.27 -4.35 -3.16
CA GLY A 41 3.06 -4.17 -1.73
C GLY A 41 2.47 -5.41 -1.06
N LEU A 42 2.77 -5.56 0.22
CA LEU A 42 2.23 -6.59 1.11
C LEU A 42 1.91 -5.91 2.45
N LEU A 43 0.75 -6.21 3.00
CA LEU A 43 0.44 -5.96 4.40
C LEU A 43 0.02 -7.27 5.03
N GLN A 44 0.58 -7.56 6.19
CA GLN A 44 0.35 -8.81 6.91
C GLN A 44 0.08 -8.50 8.37
N CYS A 45 -1.06 -8.97 8.85
CA CYS A 45 -1.40 -8.92 10.27
C CYS A 45 -0.76 -10.06 11.06
N ARG A 46 -0.77 -9.91 12.38
CA ARG A 46 -0.40 -10.98 13.31
C ARG A 46 -1.50 -12.04 13.32
N GLY A 47 -1.15 -13.32 13.47
CA GLY A 47 -2.12 -14.42 13.36
C GLY A 47 -3.01 -14.66 14.60
N ASP A 48 -2.74 -13.97 15.71
CA ASP A 48 -3.37 -14.11 17.02
C ASP A 48 -4.31 -12.94 17.38
N ILE A 49 -4.62 -12.06 16.42
CA ILE A 49 -5.51 -10.90 16.63
C ILE A 49 -6.82 -11.05 15.85
N SER A 50 -7.85 -10.33 16.27
CA SER A 50 -9.12 -10.32 15.54
C SER A 50 -9.01 -9.61 14.18
N SER A 51 -9.91 -9.93 13.25
CA SER A 51 -9.98 -9.26 11.95
C SER A 51 -10.21 -7.74 12.08
N SER A 52 -10.96 -7.31 13.10
CA SER A 52 -11.15 -5.89 13.41
C SER A 52 -9.87 -5.21 13.90
N ASP A 53 -9.11 -5.87 14.78
CA ASP A 53 -7.83 -5.34 15.26
C ASP A 53 -6.81 -5.27 14.12
N CYS A 54 -6.78 -6.29 13.25
CA CYS A 54 -5.97 -6.29 12.06
C CYS A 54 -6.30 -5.11 11.13
N ASN A 55 -7.59 -4.88 10.86
CA ASN A 55 -8.02 -3.78 10.01
C ASN A 55 -7.64 -2.40 10.59
N ALA A 56 -7.83 -2.21 11.91
CA ALA A 56 -7.42 -1.00 12.61
C ALA A 56 -5.89 -0.80 12.57
N CYS A 57 -5.13 -1.88 12.74
CA CYS A 57 -3.67 -1.88 12.63
C CYS A 57 -3.21 -1.52 11.21
N ALA A 58 -3.81 -2.13 10.19
CA ALA A 58 -3.51 -1.87 8.78
C ALA A 58 -3.78 -0.40 8.41
N SER A 59 -4.92 0.14 8.83
CA SER A 59 -5.26 1.56 8.62
C SER A 59 -4.27 2.50 9.31
N THR A 60 -3.90 2.19 10.56
CA THR A 60 -2.90 2.97 11.31
C THR A 60 -1.53 2.93 10.63
N ALA A 61 -1.06 1.75 10.23
CA ALA A 61 0.23 1.58 9.57
C ALA A 61 0.32 2.38 8.27
N ILE A 62 -0.72 2.35 7.43
CA ILE A 62 -0.77 3.14 6.18
C ILE A 62 -0.75 4.65 6.48
N ASN A 63 -1.47 5.11 7.50
CA ASN A 63 -1.45 6.52 7.91
C ASN A 63 -0.07 6.95 8.41
N SER A 64 0.59 6.13 9.22
CA SER A 64 1.97 6.38 9.67
C SER A 64 2.95 6.44 8.50
N LEU A 65 2.84 5.52 7.53
CA LEU A 65 3.70 5.53 6.34
C LEU A 65 3.54 6.81 5.51
N ASN A 66 2.33 7.35 5.39
CA ASN A 66 2.09 8.62 4.70
C ASN A 66 2.77 9.82 5.38
N GLY A 67 2.98 9.78 6.70
CA GLY A 67 3.64 10.85 7.47
C GLY A 67 5.14 10.66 7.67
N SER A 68 5.60 9.42 7.83
CA SER A 68 6.99 9.09 8.19
C SER A 68 7.89 8.83 7.00
N CYS A 69 7.35 8.29 5.90
CA CYS A 69 8.11 8.15 4.67
C CYS A 69 7.90 9.40 3.83
N VAL A 70 8.93 10.27 3.79
CA VAL A 70 9.00 11.29 2.75
C VAL A 70 8.89 10.53 1.42
N ARG A 71 7.85 10.81 0.64
CA ARG A 71 7.67 10.25 -0.70
C ARG A 71 8.90 10.66 -1.51
N ASN A 72 9.95 9.85 -1.46
CA ASN A 72 11.24 10.20 -2.03
C ASN A 72 11.04 10.58 -3.49
N SER A 73 11.59 11.74 -3.80
CA SER A 73 11.25 12.68 -4.86
C SER A 73 11.42 12.17 -6.27
#